data_AF-A0A935SN11-F1
#
_entry.id   AF-A0A935SN11-F1
#
_cell.length_a   1.000
_cell.length_b   1.000
_cell.length_c   1.000
_cell.angle_alpha   90.00
_cell.angle_beta   90.00
_cell.angle_gamma   90.00
#
_symmetry.space_group_name_H-M   'P 1'
#
loop_
_entity.id
_entity.type
_entity.pdbx_description
1 polymer ?
#
loop_
_entity_poly.entity_id
_entity_poly.type
_entity_poly.pdbx_seq_one_letter_code
_entity_poly.pdbx_strand_id
1 'polypeptide(L)'
;MPIEQFIPLLTSNPASFLKINNKKGEIKTGHHADFVIWAPEEKFVVKEADVLHRHTINPYNGLELFGAVKQTIVNGETVYKNKMVDKNKKYGKIILATETDL
;
A
#
# COMPACT_ATOMS: atom_id res chain seq x y z
N MET A 1 6.96 -7.50 17.03
CA MET A 1 6.63 -8.57 16.07
C MET A 1 7.59 -8.48 14.90
N PRO A 2 8.22 -9.58 14.47
CA PRO A 2 9.10 -9.60 13.30
C PRO A 2 8.40 -9.16 12.01
N ILE A 3 9.14 -8.59 11.07
CA ILE A 3 8.61 -8.08 9.80
C ILE A 3 8.00 -9.20 8.96
N GLU A 4 8.58 -10.39 9.02
CA GLU A 4 8.13 -11.60 8.32
C GLU A 4 6.75 -12.07 8.80
N GLN A 5 6.40 -11.76 10.04
CA GLN A 5 5.07 -12.04 10.60
C GLN A 5 4.09 -10.89 10.34
N PHE A 6 4.58 -9.65 10.31
CA PHE A 6 3.75 -8.46 10.12
C PHE A 6 3.28 -8.29 8.68
N ILE A 7 4.16 -8.45 7.70
CA ILE A 7 3.86 -8.20 6.28
C ILE A 7 2.69 -9.06 5.77
N PRO A 8 2.64 -10.39 6.04
CA PRO A 8 1.52 -11.22 5.62
C PRO A 8 0.15 -10.75 6.14
N LEU A 9 0.10 -10.17 7.35
CA LEU A 9 -1.14 -9.63 7.93
C LEU A 9 -1.70 -8.45 7.12
N LEU A 10 -0.84 -7.69 6.44
CA LEU A 10 -1.21 -6.54 5.63
C LEU A 10 -1.39 -6.87 4.14
N THR A 11 -0.75 -7.94 3.65
CA THR A 11 -0.69 -8.25 2.20
C THR A 11 -1.27 -9.61 1.83
N SER A 12 -0.55 -10.70 2.06
CA SER A 12 -0.88 -12.03 1.53
C SER A 12 -2.10 -12.64 2.21
N ASN A 13 -2.31 -12.42 3.51
CA ASN A 13 -3.48 -12.94 4.23
C ASN A 13 -4.78 -12.28 3.73
N PRO A 14 -4.88 -10.94 3.61
CA PRO A 14 -6.03 -10.32 2.95
C PRO A 14 -6.24 -10.80 1.51
N ALA A 15 -5.18 -10.95 0.72
CA ALA A 15 -5.29 -11.43 -0.66
C ALA A 15 -5.83 -12.87 -0.74
N SER A 16 -5.39 -13.75 0.17
CA SER A 16 -5.91 -15.12 0.28
C SER A 16 -7.37 -15.13 0.76
N PHE A 17 -7.72 -14.29 1.74
CA PHE A 17 -9.08 -14.18 2.25
C PHE A 17 -10.06 -13.76 1.15
N LEU A 18 -9.65 -12.82 0.31
CA LEU A 18 -10.42 -12.35 -0.85
C LEU A 18 -10.32 -13.26 -2.08
N LYS A 19 -9.55 -14.36 -2.01
CA LYS A 19 -9.30 -15.32 -3.11
C LYS A 19 -8.72 -14.66 -4.37
N ILE A 20 -7.76 -13.75 -4.18
CA ILE A 20 -7.04 -13.05 -5.25
C ILE A 20 -5.51 -13.20 -5.11
N ASN A 21 -5.05 -14.13 -4.28
CA ASN A 21 -3.63 -14.40 -3.99
C ASN A 21 -2.85 -14.95 -5.19
N ASN A 22 -3.54 -15.39 -6.24
CA ASN A 22 -2.92 -15.71 -7.53
C ASN A 22 -2.41 -14.47 -8.30
N LYS A 23 -2.84 -13.26 -7.90
CA LYS A 23 -2.51 -12.00 -8.58
C LYS A 23 -1.95 -10.91 -7.64
N LYS A 24 -2.22 -10.98 -6.33
CA LYS A 24 -1.92 -9.93 -5.34
C LYS A 24 -1.34 -10.50 -4.04
N GLY A 25 -0.76 -9.64 -3.21
CA GLY A 25 -0.35 -9.97 -1.83
C GLY A 25 1.10 -10.44 -1.67
N GLU A 26 1.78 -10.78 -2.78
CA GLU A 26 3.16 -11.23 -2.81
C GLU A 26 3.94 -10.59 -3.97
N ILE A 27 5.26 -10.45 -3.79
CA ILE A 27 6.18 -10.08 -4.88
C ILE A 27 6.62 -11.38 -5.56
N LYS A 28 5.95 -11.71 -6.66
CA LYS A 28 6.17 -12.96 -7.40
C LYS A 28 5.94 -12.76 -8.89
N THR A 29 6.62 -13.54 -9.72
CA THR A 29 6.40 -13.51 -11.17
C THR A 29 4.95 -13.89 -11.50
N GLY A 30 4.30 -13.13 -12.37
CA GLY A 30 2.89 -13.29 -12.73
C GLY A 30 1.93 -12.47 -11.87
N HIS A 31 2.38 -11.95 -10.72
CA HIS A 31 1.58 -11.05 -9.89
C HIS A 31 1.58 -9.63 -10.45
N HIS A 32 0.57 -8.86 -10.07
CA HIS A 32 0.54 -7.44 -10.39
C HIS A 32 1.70 -6.75 -9.67
N ALA A 33 2.34 -5.79 -10.36
CA ALA A 33 3.41 -4.98 -9.81
C ALA A 33 2.86 -3.92 -8.84
N ASP A 34 2.37 -4.39 -7.69
CA ASP A 34 1.87 -3.62 -6.56
C ASP A 34 2.83 -3.77 -5.39
N PHE A 35 3.62 -2.73 -5.11
CA PHE A 35 4.58 -2.74 -4.02
C PHE A 35 4.93 -1.33 -3.55
N VAL A 36 5.56 -1.24 -2.39
CA VAL A 36 6.04 0.01 -1.80
C VAL A 36 7.55 -0.03 -1.63
N ILE A 37 8.20 1.10 -1.85
CA ILE A 37 9.55 1.35 -1.36
C ILE A 37 9.41 1.96 0.02
N TRP A 38 9.91 1.26 1.04
CA TRP A 38 9.63 1.55 2.45
C TRP A 38 10.93 1.59 3.25
N ALA A 39 11.05 2.60 4.12
CA ALA A 39 12.19 2.80 5.01
C ALA A 39 11.75 2.50 6.46
N PRO A 40 11.95 1.26 6.97
CA PRO A 40 11.36 0.80 8.24
C PRO A 40 11.81 1.61 9.45
N GLU A 41 13.09 2.02 9.47
CA GLU A 41 13.69 2.74 10.59
C GLU A 41 13.49 4.26 10.52
N GLU A 42 12.93 4.77 9.41
CA GLU A 42 12.73 6.20 9.25
C GLU A 42 11.57 6.70 10.11
N LYS A 43 11.87 7.67 10.96
CA LYS A 43 10.91 8.38 11.78
C LYS A 43 10.32 9.59 11.06
N PHE A 44 9.03 9.84 11.29
CA PHE A 44 8.37 11.04 10.80
C PHE A 44 7.26 11.46 11.75
N VAL A 45 6.98 12.77 11.81
CA VAL A 45 5.82 13.32 12.51
C VAL A 45 4.69 13.48 11.52
N VAL A 46 3.50 12.98 11.87
CA VAL A 46 2.30 13.17 11.04
C VAL A 46 1.89 14.64 11.09
N LYS A 47 1.89 15.30 9.93
CA LYS A 47 1.48 16.69 9.78
C LYS A 47 0.21 16.75 8.94
N GLU A 48 -0.69 17.66 9.29
CA GLU A 48 -1.93 17.87 8.54
C GLU A 48 -1.67 18.14 7.04
N ALA A 49 -0.63 18.91 6.73
CA ALA A 49 -0.22 19.24 5.37
C ALA A 49 0.26 18.02 4.54
N ASP A 50 0.64 16.92 5.19
CA ASP A 50 1.08 15.69 4.54
C ASP A 50 -0.09 14.71 4.28
N VAL A 51 -1.30 15.05 4.75
CA VAL A 51 -2.50 14.23 4.60
C VAL A 51 -3.13 14.44 3.21
N LEU A 52 -3.16 13.39 2.40
CA LEU A 52 -3.58 13.49 1.00
C LEU A 52 -5.04 13.14 0.72
N HIS A 53 -5.79 12.68 1.72
CA HIS A 53 -7.23 12.45 1.61
C HIS A 53 -8.03 13.74 1.87
N ARG A 54 -9.33 13.74 1.53
CA ARG A 54 -10.17 14.96 1.52
C ARG A 54 -10.31 15.64 2.89
N HIS A 55 -10.44 14.85 3.96
CA HIS A 55 -10.70 15.35 5.30
C HIS A 55 -9.44 15.23 6.15
N THR A 56 -8.77 16.34 6.43
CA THR A 56 -7.43 16.32 7.04
C THR A 56 -7.42 15.94 8.53
N ILE A 57 -8.58 15.99 9.20
CA ILE A 57 -8.73 15.60 10.61
C ILE A 57 -8.51 14.09 10.77
N ASN A 58 -7.53 13.72 11.59
CA ASN A 58 -7.17 12.33 11.87
C ASN A 58 -6.58 12.20 13.29
N PRO A 59 -6.63 11.01 13.91
CA PRO A 59 -6.14 10.81 15.29
C PRO A 59 -4.61 10.77 15.40
N TYR A 60 -3.89 10.83 14.28
CA TYR A 60 -2.44 10.66 14.23
C TYR A 60 -1.68 11.97 14.16
N ASN A 61 -2.33 13.11 13.88
CA ASN A 61 -1.68 14.41 13.78
C ASN A 61 -0.83 14.72 15.02
N GLY A 62 0.43 15.08 14.78
CA GLY A 62 1.41 15.38 15.83
C GLY A 62 2.13 14.16 16.42
N LEU A 63 1.71 12.93 16.10
CA LEU A 63 2.41 11.72 16.54
C LEU A 63 3.68 11.48 15.72
N GLU A 64 4.76 11.07 16.40
CA GLU A 64 5.95 10.50 15.77
C GLU A 64 5.70 9.01 15.49
N LEU A 65 5.82 8.60 14.23
CA LEU A 65 5.72 7.22 13.76
C LEU A 65 7.03 6.80 13.10
N PHE A 66 7.17 5.50 12.86
CA PHE A 66 8.30 4.91 12.15
C PHE A 66 7.80 4.15 10.90
N GLY A 67 8.70 3.94 9.95
CA GLY A 67 8.37 3.23 8.72
C GLY A 67 7.82 4.14 7.63
N ALA A 68 8.63 5.03 7.08
CA ALA A 68 8.20 5.96 6.04
C ALA A 68 8.08 5.28 4.66
N VAL A 69 6.93 5.44 4.01
CA VAL A 69 6.74 5.04 2.60
C VAL A 69 7.38 6.09 1.70
N LYS A 70 8.32 5.70 0.85
CA LYS A 70 9.03 6.57 -0.09
C LYS A 70 8.35 6.65 -1.44
N GLN A 71 7.81 5.53 -1.89
CA GLN A 71 7.18 5.40 -3.19
C GLN A 71 6.16 4.27 -3.17
N THR A 72 5.03 4.46 -3.85
CA THR A 72 4.02 3.41 -4.06
C THR A 72 3.85 3.16 -5.54
N ILE A 73 3.87 1.89 -5.92
CA ILE A 73 3.69 1.41 -7.28
C ILE A 73 2.41 0.58 -7.32
N VAL A 74 1.53 0.83 -8.30
CA VAL A 74 0.30 0.07 -8.53
C VAL A 74 0.23 -0.31 -10.00
N ASN A 75 0.11 -1.62 -10.28
CA ASN A 75 0.14 -2.19 -11.62
C ASN A 75 1.35 -1.71 -12.46
N GLY A 76 2.51 -1.51 -11.82
CA GLY A 76 3.74 -1.04 -12.47
C GLY A 76 3.88 0.47 -12.62
N GLU A 77 2.84 1.24 -12.26
CA GLU A 77 2.83 2.70 -12.35
C GLU A 77 3.13 3.33 -10.99
N THR A 78 4.00 4.34 -10.95
CA THR A 78 4.24 5.10 -9.72
C THR A 78 3.05 6.01 -9.42
N VAL A 79 2.37 5.77 -8.30
CA VAL A 79 1.17 6.53 -7.90
C VAL A 79 1.43 7.52 -6.77
N TYR A 80 2.47 7.27 -5.98
CA TYR A 80 2.89 8.13 -4.89
C TYR A 80 4.41 8.25 -4.90
N LYS A 81 4.91 9.49 -4.84
CA LYS A 81 6.34 9.80 -4.65
C LYS A 81 6.47 11.22 -4.12
N ASN A 82 7.44 11.47 -3.26
CA ASN A 82 7.71 12.80 -2.70
C ASN A 82 6.47 13.47 -2.07
N LYS A 83 5.65 12.69 -1.34
CA LYS A 83 4.40 13.17 -0.73
C LYS A 83 3.35 13.70 -1.71
N MET A 84 3.43 13.34 -2.99
CA MET A 84 2.46 13.73 -4.00
C MET A 84 1.77 12.52 -4.63
N VAL A 85 0.51 12.73 -5.02
CA VAL A 85 -0.30 11.81 -5.82
C VAL A 85 -0.95 12.61 -6.94
N ASP A 86 -0.94 12.07 -8.16
CA ASP A 86 -1.73 12.63 -9.25
C ASP A 86 -3.21 12.27 -9.06
N LYS A 87 -4.02 13.28 -8.71
CA LYS A 87 -5.45 13.13 -8.43
C LYS A 87 -6.30 12.90 -9.69
N ASN A 88 -5.76 13.23 -10.87
CA ASN A 88 -6.49 13.17 -12.14
C ASN A 88 -6.36 11.79 -12.81
N LYS A 89 -5.35 11.00 -12.45
CA LYS A 89 -5.14 9.66 -13.00
C LYS A 89 -5.77 8.58 -12.13
N LYS A 90 -6.45 7.62 -12.77
CA LYS A 90 -7.02 6.44 -12.12
C LYS A 90 -6.18 5.22 -12.47
N TYR A 91 -5.46 4.68 -11.48
CA TYR A 91 -4.56 3.54 -11.67
C TYR A 91 -5.21 2.19 -11.35
N GLY A 92 -6.38 2.22 -10.71
CA GLY A 92 -7.09 1.03 -10.26
C GLY A 92 -7.74 0.26 -11.40
N LYS A 93 -7.81 -1.06 -11.24
CA LYS A 93 -8.63 -1.97 -12.05
C LYS A 93 -9.50 -2.78 -11.09
N ILE A 94 -10.72 -3.09 -11.50
CA ILE A 94 -11.59 -3.98 -10.72
C ILE A 94 -10.95 -5.37 -10.74
N ILE A 95 -10.84 -5.98 -9.57
CA ILE A 95 -10.34 -7.34 -9.39
C ILE A 95 -11.34 -8.03 -8.46
N LEU A 96 -11.98 -9.07 -8.97
CA LEU A 96 -12.91 -9.91 -8.25
C LEU A 96 -12.40 -11.34 -8.36
N ALA A 97 -12.62 -12.15 -7.32
CA ALA A 97 -12.45 -13.58 -7.43
C ALA A 97 -13.48 -14.12 -8.44
N THR A 98 -13.01 -14.79 -9.47
CA THR A 98 -13.83 -15.46 -10.48
C THR A 98 -13.83 -16.97 -10.25
N GLU A 99 -14.76 -17.70 -10.87
CA GLU A 99 -14.79 -19.17 -10.79
C GLU A 99 -13.48 -19.83 -11.25
N THR A 100 -12.68 -19.13 -12.07
CA THR A 100 -11.36 -19.57 -12.55
C THR A 100 -10.22 -19.29 -11.57
N ASP A 101 -10.48 -18.56 -10.49
CA ASP A 101 -9.53 -18.27 -9.41
C ASP A 101 -9.69 -19.23 -8.20
N LEU A 102 -10.64 -20.18 -8.28
CA LEU A 102 -10.84 -21.31 -7.35
C LEU A 102 -10.05 -22.55 -7.79
#